data_AF-A0A947BPN0-F1
#
_entry.id   AF-A0A947BPN0-F1
#
_cell.length_a   1.000
_cell.length_b   1.000
_cell.length_c   1.000
_cell.angle_alpha   90.00
_cell.angle_beta   90.00
_cell.angle_gamma   90.00
#
_symmetry.space_group_name_H-M   'P 1'
#
loop_
_entity.id
_entity.type
_entity.pdbx_description
1 polymer ?
#
loop_
_entity_poly.entity_id
_entity_poly.type
_entity_poly.pdbx_seq_one_letter_code
_entity_poly.pdbx_strand_id
1 'polypeptide(L)' 'MSASDWSFTYIGDRLVVCQKHENACEVSVFNLAHAEQMQREILDLKKEIEDCQK' A
#
# COMPACT_ATOMS: atom_id res chain seq x y z
N MET A 1 -1.67 4.23 28.44
CA MET A 1 -1.31 3.72 27.10
C MET A 1 -1.93 4.67 26.10
N SER A 2 -1.11 5.45 25.37
CA SER A 2 -1.60 6.39 24.35
C SER A 2 -2.04 5.56 23.14
N ALA A 3 -3.33 5.56 22.83
CA ALA A 3 -3.84 4.97 21.59
C ALA A 3 -3.40 5.90 20.46
N SER A 4 -2.55 5.43 19.55
CA SER A 4 -2.30 6.17 18.31
C SER A 4 -3.61 6.25 17.55
N ASP A 5 -4.08 7.46 17.27
CA ASP A 5 -5.29 7.69 16.49
C ASP A 5 -4.94 7.50 15.00
N TRP A 6 -5.40 6.39 14.42
CA TRP A 6 -5.25 6.11 13.00
C TRP A 6 -6.53 6.43 12.24
N SER A 7 -6.38 7.03 11.06
CA SER A 7 -7.48 7.26 10.14
C SER A 7 -7.09 6.89 8.71
N PHE A 8 -8.05 6.33 7.99
CA PHE A 8 -7.89 5.84 6.63
C PHE A 8 -8.99 6.45 5.76
N THR A 9 -8.64 6.98 4.60
CA THR A 9 -9.62 7.56 3.67
C THR A 9 -9.22 7.26 2.24
N TYR A 10 -10.19 6.79 1.47
CA TYR A 10 -10.03 6.59 0.02
C TYR A 10 -10.44 7.85 -0.73
N ILE A 11 -9.57 8.33 -1.61
CA ILE A 11 -9.83 9.46 -2.51
C ILE A 11 -9.47 9.01 -3.93
N GLY A 12 -10.48 8.64 -4.70
CA GLY A 12 -10.27 8.05 -6.04
C GLY A 12 -9.47 6.74 -5.95
N ASP A 13 -8.33 6.68 -6.64
CA ASP A 13 -7.39 5.56 -6.67
C ASP A 13 -6.30 5.63 -5.59
N ARG A 14 -6.48 6.50 -4.59
CA ARG A 14 -5.49 6.73 -3.53
C ARG A 14 -6.03 6.38 -2.16
N LEU A 15 -5.21 5.68 -1.37
CA LEU A 15 -5.42 5.49 0.05
C LEU A 15 -4.59 6.53 0.82
N VAL A 16 -5.26 7.38 1.59
CA VAL A 16 -4.64 8.33 2.51
C VAL A 16 -4.68 7.75 3.92
N VAL A 17 -3.53 7.69 4.58
CA VAL A 17 -3.37 7.24 5.97
C VAL A 17 -2.86 8.42 6.78
N CYS A 18 -3.61 8.88 7.78
CA CYS A 18 -3.06 9.78 8.81
C CYS A 18 -2.91 9.02 10.11
N GLN A 19 -1.70 9.09 10.66
CA GLN A 19 -1.40 8.71 12.03
C GLN A 19 -1.23 9.97 12.85
N LYS A 20 -2.11 10.16 13.83
CA LYS A 20 -2.02 11.28 14.76
C LYS A 20 -1.22 10.87 15.99
N HIS A 21 -0.20 11.66 16.25
CA HIS A 21 0.62 11.66 17.45
C HIS A 21 0.23 12.85 18.35
N GLU A 22 0.74 12.90 19.58
CA GLU A 22 0.35 13.92 20.56
C GLU A 22 0.53 15.36 20.04
N ASN A 23 1.56 15.62 19.22
CA ASN A 23 1.88 16.95 18.69
C ASN A 23 2.08 17.01 17.16
N ALA A 24 1.78 15.93 16.43
CA ALA A 24 1.99 15.86 14.98
C ALA A 24 0.96 14.92 14.31
N CYS A 25 0.63 15.13 13.03
CA CYS A 25 0.03 14.08 12.18
C CYS A 25 1.02 13.77 11.07
N GLU A 26 1.28 12.48 10.89
CA GLU A 26 1.99 11.95 9.74
C GLU A 26 0.96 11.50 8.71
N VAL A 27 1.10 11.96 7.47
CA VAL A 27 0.20 11.61 6.36
C VAL A 27 0.97 10.87 5.28
N SER A 28 0.55 9.65 4.98
CA SER A 28 1.05 8.85 3.87
C SER A 28 -0.04 8.69 2.80
N VAL A 29 0.34 8.78 1.52
CA VAL A 29 -0.57 8.61 0.38
C VAL A 29 -0.06 7.47 -0.49
N PHE A 30 -0.89 6.45 -0.67
CA PHE A 30 -0.59 5.28 -1.46
C PHE A 30 -1.43 5.29 -2.74
N ASN A 31 -0.79 5.09 -3.90
CA ASN A 31 -1.49 4.89 -5.17
C ASN A 31 -1.84 3.40 -5.34
N LEU A 32 -3.14 3.10 -5.35
CA LEU A 32 -3.64 1.73 -5.42
C LEU A 32 -3.45 1.12 -6.82
N ALA A 33 -3.63 1.91 -7.88
CA ALA A 33 -3.42 1.42 -9.25
C ALA A 33 -1.96 0.98 -9.47
N HIS A 34 -1.01 1.72 -8.90
CA HIS A 34 0.40 1.34 -8.93
C HIS A 34 0.67 0.06 -8.13
N ALA A 35 0.08 -0.08 -6.94
CA ALA A 35 0.21 -1.30 -6.14
C ALA A 35 -0.35 -2.55 -6.85
N GLU A 36 -1.52 -2.41 -7.49
CA GLU A 36 -2.13 -3.49 -8.29
C GLU A 36 -1.28 -3.85 -9.52
N GLN A 37 -0.68 -2.86 -10.18
CA GLN A 37 0.24 -3.09 -11.29
C GLN A 37 1.47 -3.89 -10.81
N MET A 38 2.13 -3.45 -9.74
CA MET A 38 3.28 -4.16 -9.18
C MET A 38 2.92 -5.60 -8.79
N GLN A 39 1.74 -5.82 -8.22
CA GLN A 39 1.28 -7.16 -7.87
C GLN A 39 1.14 -8.07 -9.10
N ARG A 40 0.61 -7.55 -10.22
CA ARG A 40 0.52 -8.29 -11.48
C ARG A 40 1.90 -8.64 -12.03
N GLU A 41 2.81 -7.67 -12.07
CA GLU A 41 4.19 -7.90 -12.52
C GLU A 41 4.90 -8.97 -11.68
N ILE A 42 4.70 -8.98 -10.36
CA ILE A 42 5.24 -10.03 -9.48
C ILE A 42 4.65 -11.41 -9.82
N LEU A 43 3.35 -11.49 -10.14
CA LEU A 43 2.72 -12.76 -10.50
C LEU A 43 3.22 -13.29 -11.84
N ASP A 44 3.40 -12.40 -12.83
CA ASP A 44 3.94 -12.76 -14.14
C ASP A 44 5.38 -13.26 -14.00
N LEU A 45 6.23 -12.55 -13.25
CA LEU A 45 7.60 -12.99 -12.96
C LEU A 45 7.66 -14.34 -12.24
N LYS A 46 6.77 -14.57 -11.25
CA LYS A 46 6.70 -15.87 -10.57
C LYS A 46 6.39 -17.00 -11.55
N LYS A 47 5.46 -16.78 -12.47
CA LYS A 47 5.10 -17.76 -13.50
C LYS A 47 6.26 -18.05 -14.44
N GLU A 48 6.96 -17.01 -14.91
CA GLU A 48 8.14 -17.17 -15.77
C GLU A 48 9.24 -17.98 -15.07
N ILE A 49 9.49 -17.73 -13.78
CA ILE A 49 10.45 -18.50 -12.98
C ILE A 49 10.03 -19.97 -12.87
N GLU A 50 8.77 -20.24 -12.56
CA GLU A 50 8.23 -21.61 -12.47
C GLU A 50 8.33 -22.36 -13.79
N ASP A 51 8.09 -21.69 -14.92
CA ASP A 51 8.19 -22.29 -16.25
C ASP A 51 9.66 -22.54 -16.66
N CYS A 52 10.62 -21.76 -16.16
CA CYS A 52 12.06 -22.02 -16.37
C CYS A 52 12.62 -23.14 -15.47
N GLN A 53 11.92 -23.52 -14.41
CA GLN A 53 12.33 -24.58 -13.47
C GLN A 53 11.80 -25.98 -13.85
N LYS A 54 10.95 -26.07 -14.88
CA LYS A 54 10.40 -27.34 -15.42
C LYS A 54 11.27 -27.88 -16.55
#